data_AF-A0A8T4SAS7-F1
#
_entry.id   AF-A0A8T4SAS7-F1
#
_cell.length_a   1.000
_cell.length_b   1.000
_cell.length_c   1.000
_cell.angle_alpha   90.00
_cell.angle_beta   90.00
_cell.angle_gamma   90.00
#
_symmetry.space_group_name_H-M   'P 1'
#
loop_
_entity.id
_entity.type
_entity.pdbx_description
1 polymer ?
#
loop_
_entity_poly.entity_id
_entity_poly.type
_entity_poly.pdbx_seq_one_letter_code
_entity_poly.pdbx_strand_id
1 'polypeptide(L)'
;MEYIYAAMLIHKAGKKVDENNVKKVLEAAGVAPDDARVRALVAALDGVNIDEAIQKAAVAQVTVAAAPSHEEKKEEKKTEKIDEKKDDEDAAAGLGALFG
;
A
#
# COMPACT_ATOMS: atom_id res chain seq x y z
N MET A 1 -10.58 -11.90 -0.57
CA MET A 1 -9.49 -11.92 0.42
C MET A 1 -8.69 -13.22 0.40
N GLU A 2 -9.31 -14.35 0.08
CA GLU A 2 -8.76 -15.71 -0.08
C GLU A 2 -7.44 -15.78 -0.86
N TYR A 3 -7.29 -15.04 -1.97
CA TYR A 3 -6.08 -15.01 -2.79
C TYR A 3 -4.86 -14.47 -2.03
N ILE A 4 -5.05 -13.43 -1.23
CA ILE A 4 -3.98 -12.82 -0.43
C ILE A 4 -3.54 -13.79 0.65
N TYR A 5 -4.49 -14.46 1.31
CA TYR A 5 -4.17 -15.47 2.32
C TYR A 5 -3.46 -16.69 1.71
N ALA A 6 -3.88 -17.14 0.53
CA ALA A 6 -3.20 -18.20 -0.20
C ALA A 6 -1.75 -17.81 -0.53
N ALA A 7 -1.51 -16.61 -1.07
CA ALA A 7 -0.17 -16.10 -1.35
C ALA A 7 0.70 -16.02 -0.09
N MET A 8 0.15 -15.49 1.02
CA MET A 8 0.87 -15.39 2.29
C MET A 8 1.22 -16.76 2.87
N LEU A 9 0.32 -17.73 2.78
CA LEU A 9 0.58 -19.10 3.22
C LEU A 9 1.68 -19.76 2.38
N ILE A 10 1.61 -19.60 1.06
CA ILE A 10 2.60 -20.15 0.12
C ILE A 10 3.99 -19.54 0.39
N HIS A 11 4.07 -18.21 0.54
CA HIS A 11 5.30 -17.49 0.88
C HIS A 11 5.88 -17.98 2.21
N LYS A 12 5.05 -18.07 3.25
CA LYS A 12 5.48 -18.53 4.58
C LYS A 12 5.93 -19.99 4.59
N ALA A 13 5.44 -20.81 3.67
CA ALA A 13 5.90 -22.17 3.45
C ALA A 13 7.19 -22.26 2.62
N GLY A 14 7.82 -21.13 2.26
CA GLY A 14 9.03 -21.07 1.44
C GLY A 14 8.81 -21.49 -0.01
N LYS A 15 7.56 -21.53 -0.48
CA LYS A 15 7.21 -21.91 -1.84
C LYS A 15 7.03 -20.68 -2.71
N LYS A 16 7.26 -20.84 -4.01
CA LYS A 16 7.04 -19.77 -4.99
C LYS A 16 5.54 -19.46 -5.11
N VAL A 17 5.19 -18.19 -5.03
CA VAL A 17 3.83 -17.71 -5.32
C VAL A 17 3.65 -17.65 -6.85
N ASP A 18 3.19 -18.75 -7.43
CA ASP A 18 2.89 -18.88 -8.86
C ASP A 18 1.44 -19.36 -9.08
N GLU A 19 0.97 -19.32 -10.33
CA GLU A 19 -0.41 -19.68 -10.66
C GLU A 19 -0.77 -21.09 -10.19
N ASN A 20 0.15 -22.04 -10.32
CA ASN A 20 -0.11 -23.44 -9.97
C ASN A 20 -0.26 -23.62 -8.45
N ASN A 21 0.63 -23.02 -7.67
CA ASN A 21 0.59 -23.14 -6.22
C ASN A 21 -0.62 -22.41 -5.63
N VAL A 22 -0.98 -21.24 -6.18
CA VAL A 22 -2.17 -20.49 -5.74
C VAL A 22 -3.45 -21.28 -6.02
N LYS A 23 -3.61 -21.83 -7.23
CA LYS A 23 -4.78 -22.65 -7.59
C LYS A 23 -4.92 -23.87 -6.69
N LYS A 24 -3.83 -24.62 -6.47
CA LYS A 24 -3.83 -25.80 -5.59
C LYS A 24 -4.26 -25.48 -4.16
N VAL A 25 -3.79 -24.36 -3.61
CA VAL A 25 -4.17 -23.95 -2.25
C VAL A 25 -5.64 -23.55 -2.18
N LEU A 26 -6.15 -22.82 -3.17
CA LEU A 26 -7.56 -22.44 -3.24
C LEU A 26 -8.46 -23.67 -3.40
N GLU A 27 -8.12 -24.59 -4.31
CA GLU A 27 -8.85 -25.84 -4.52
C GLU A 27 -8.85 -26.72 -3.27
N ALA A 28 -7.71 -26.84 -2.58
CA ALA A 28 -7.62 -27.57 -1.32
C ALA A 28 -8.47 -26.95 -0.20
N ALA A 29 -8.72 -25.64 -0.28
CA ALA A 29 -9.63 -24.92 0.61
C ALA A 29 -11.11 -24.96 0.15
N GLY A 30 -11.43 -25.70 -0.93
CA GLY A 30 -12.78 -25.79 -1.50
C GLY A 30 -13.22 -24.55 -2.28
N VAL A 31 -12.29 -23.69 -2.67
CA VAL A 31 -12.55 -22.47 -3.46
C VAL A 31 -12.24 -22.74 -4.93
N ALA A 32 -13.20 -22.45 -5.80
CA ALA A 32 -12.97 -22.47 -7.25
C ALA A 32 -12.06 -21.29 -7.67
N PRO A 33 -10.88 -21.53 -8.25
CA PRO A 33 -9.97 -20.46 -8.64
C PRO A 33 -10.52 -19.68 -9.85
N ASP A 34 -10.38 -18.35 -9.80
CA ASP A 34 -10.57 -17.46 -10.94
C ASP A 34 -9.21 -17.16 -11.57
N ASP A 35 -9.01 -17.63 -12.80
CA ASP A 35 -7.75 -17.50 -13.53
C ASP A 35 -7.29 -16.05 -13.71
N ALA A 36 -8.20 -15.11 -13.92
CA ALA A 36 -7.84 -13.70 -14.08
C ALA A 36 -7.33 -13.11 -12.77
N ARG A 37 -7.98 -13.45 -11.65
CA ARG A 37 -7.55 -13.02 -10.30
C ARG A 37 -6.23 -13.67 -9.87
N VAL A 38 -6.01 -14.94 -10.20
CA VAL A 38 -4.72 -15.61 -9.96
C VAL A 38 -3.60 -14.92 -10.71
N ARG A 39 -3.79 -14.63 -12.01
CA ARG A 39 -2.79 -13.93 -12.83
C ARG A 39 -2.51 -12.53 -12.32
N ALA A 40 -3.55 -11.77 -11.99
CA ALA A 40 -3.40 -10.42 -11.44
C ALA A 40 -2.60 -10.43 -10.12
N LEU A 41 -2.85 -11.41 -9.24
CA LEU A 41 -2.10 -11.58 -8.00
C LEU A 41 -0.62 -11.86 -8.28
N VAL A 42 -0.32 -12.83 -9.16
CA VAL A 42 1.06 -13.19 -9.48
C VAL A 42 1.80 -12.02 -10.13
N ALA A 43 1.15 -11.30 -11.04
CA ALA A 43 1.73 -10.10 -11.66
C ALA A 43 1.97 -8.97 -10.65
N ALA A 44 1.06 -8.75 -9.70
CA ALA A 44 1.22 -7.75 -8.66
C ALA A 44 2.34 -8.07 -7.67
N LEU A 45 2.76 -9.34 -7.58
CA LEU A 45 3.84 -9.80 -6.73
C LEU A 45 5.16 -9.99 -7.48
N ASP A 46 5.19 -9.77 -8.80
CA ASP A 46 6.41 -9.88 -9.58
C ASP A 46 7.41 -8.78 -9.18
N GLY A 47 8.64 -9.19 -8.89
CA GLY A 47 9.68 -8.29 -8.36
C GLY A 47 9.45 -7.77 -6.94
N VAL A 48 8.37 -8.17 -6.25
CA VAL A 48 8.07 -7.74 -4.89
C VAL A 48 8.78 -8.64 -3.86
N ASN A 49 9.57 -8.04 -2.98
CA ASN A 49 10.05 -8.73 -1.78
C ASN A 49 8.94 -8.72 -0.71
N ILE A 50 8.29 -9.87 -0.54
CA ILE A 50 7.13 -10.02 0.35
C ILE A 50 7.52 -9.78 1.82
N ASP A 51 8.71 -10.20 2.26
CA ASP A 51 9.16 -9.99 3.64
C ASP A 51 9.36 -8.51 3.96
N GLU A 52 10.00 -7.77 3.04
CA GLU A 52 10.15 -6.32 3.17
C GLU A 52 8.80 -5.60 3.15
N ALA A 53 7.87 -6.03 2.29
CA ALA A 53 6.54 -5.43 2.22
C ALA A 53 5.77 -5.63 3.53
N ILE A 54 5.85 -6.81 4.15
CA ILE A 54 5.24 -7.10 5.45
C ILE A 54 5.91 -6.25 6.55
N GLN A 55 7.24 -6.15 6.56
CA GLN A 55 7.95 -5.36 7.55
C GLN A 55 7.61 -3.87 7.45
N LYS A 56 7.59 -3.30 6.24
CA LYS A 56 7.19 -1.92 5.99
C LYS A 56 5.74 -1.67 6.43
N ALA A 57 4.83 -2.60 6.14
CA ALA A 57 3.45 -2.51 6.59
C ALA A 57 3.32 -2.51 8.12
N ALA A 58 4.09 -3.35 8.81
CA ALA A 58 4.10 -3.39 10.27
C ALA A 58 4.61 -2.07 10.88
N VAL A 59 5.68 -1.49 10.34
CA VAL A 59 6.21 -0.19 10.81
C VAL A 59 5.22 0.94 10.56
N ALA A 60 4.58 0.97 9.38
CA ALA A 60 3.56 1.97 9.05
C ALA A 60 2.34 1.91 10.00
N GLN A 61 1.96 0.71 10.45
CA GLN A 61 0.88 0.55 11.44
C GLN A 61 1.29 1.11 12.81
N VAL A 62 2.56 0.97 13.20
CA VAL A 62 3.08 1.50 14.47
C VAL A 62 3.19 3.03 14.44
N THR A 63 3.55 3.65 13.32
CA THR A 63 3.64 5.11 13.21
C THR A 63 2.26 5.79 13.24
N VAL A 64 1.23 5.14 12.69
CA VAL A 64 -0.17 5.62 12.79
C VAL A 64 -0.71 5.48 14.22
N ALA A 65 -0.29 4.47 14.97
CA ALA A 65 -0.68 4.28 16.37
C ALA A 65 0.05 5.22 17.36
N ALA A 66 1.14 5.85 16.95
CA ALA A 66 1.95 6.74 17.80
C ALA A 66 1.65 8.24 17.62
N ALA A 67 0.66 8.62 16.81
CA ALA A 67 0.22 10.01 16.74
C ALA A 67 -0.49 10.40 18.05
N PRO A 68 0.00 11.40 18.82
CA PRO A 68 -0.69 11.83 20.03
C PRO A 68 -2.03 12.43 19.64
N SER A 69 -3.09 11.95 20.31
CA SER A 69 -4.38 12.61 20.33
C SER A 69 -4.17 14.08 20.70
N HIS A 70 -4.64 14.96 19.83
CA HIS A 70 -4.60 16.41 19.99
C HIS A 70 -5.22 16.80 21.33
N GLU A 71 -4.41 17.30 22.25
CA GLU A 71 -4.86 17.98 23.47
C GLU A 71 -4.40 19.44 23.38
N GLU A 72 -5.37 20.34 23.27
CA GLU A 72 -5.20 21.79 23.27
C GLU A 72 -4.51 22.27 24.56
N LYS A 73 -3.32 22.89 24.45
CA LYS A 73 -3.00 24.20 25.04
C LYS A 73 -1.53 24.59 24.87
N LYS A 74 -1.35 25.85 24.45
CA LYS A 74 -0.45 26.89 25.02
C LYS A 74 0.48 27.59 24.01
N GLU A 75 -0.05 28.69 23.48
CA GLU A 75 0.45 30.07 23.66
C GLU A 75 1.92 30.42 23.28
N GLU A 76 2.03 31.16 22.17
CA GLU A 76 2.85 32.37 21.91
C GLU A 76 4.28 32.51 22.49
N LYS A 77 5.26 32.56 21.57
CA LYS A 77 6.14 33.72 21.33
C LYS A 77 6.96 33.48 20.04
N LYS A 78 6.63 34.20 18.96
CA LYS A 78 7.26 35.47 18.52
C LYS A 78 8.55 35.23 17.70
N THR A 79 8.44 35.20 16.36
CA THR A 79 8.96 36.24 15.41
C THR A 79 10.47 36.09 15.20
N GLU A 80 11.07 35.90 14.01
CA GLU A 80 11.06 36.66 12.76
C GLU A 80 12.03 35.88 11.82
N LYS A 81 11.70 35.52 10.59
CA LYS A 81 12.04 36.31 9.40
C LYS A 81 11.32 35.76 8.17
N ILE A 82 10.79 36.72 7.43
CA ILE A 82 10.16 36.67 6.11
C ILE A 82 11.24 36.57 5.01
N ASP A 83 10.78 36.20 3.80
CA ASP A 83 11.42 36.05 2.48
C ASP A 83 11.86 34.62 2.16
N GLU A 84 11.31 33.90 1.16
CA GLU A 84 10.95 34.35 -0.19
C GLU A 84 9.54 33.89 -0.65
N LYS A 85 8.90 34.76 -1.46
CA LYS A 85 7.66 34.56 -2.20
C LYS A 85 7.99 34.29 -3.69
N LYS A 86 7.12 33.51 -4.35
CA LYS A 86 7.00 33.23 -5.81
C LYS A 86 7.83 32.02 -6.27
N ASP A 87 7.35 31.07 -7.07
CA ASP A 87 6.25 30.99 -8.03
C ASP A 87 5.79 29.52 -8.08
N ASP A 88 4.51 29.27 -8.37
CA ASP A 88 4.01 28.16 -9.21
C ASP A 88 2.48 28.03 -9.06
N GLU A 89 1.78 29.10 -9.46
CA GLU A 89 0.33 29.10 -9.70
C GLU A 89 0.01 28.71 -11.17
N ASP A 90 0.74 27.73 -11.72
CA ASP A 90 0.61 27.30 -13.13
C ASP A 90 0.23 25.81 -13.33
N ALA A 91 -0.01 25.05 -12.26
CA ALA A 91 -0.44 23.65 -12.37
C ALA A 91 -1.98 23.46 -12.41
N ALA A 92 -2.77 24.50 -12.15
CA ALA A 92 -4.24 24.39 -12.04
C ALA A 92 -4.98 24.56 -13.38
N ALA A 93 -4.32 25.05 -14.44
CA ALA A 93 -4.96 25.29 -15.74
C ALA A 93 -5.05 24.03 -16.63
N GLY A 94 -4.32 22.96 -16.34
CA GLY A 94 -4.25 21.76 -17.19
C GLY A 94 -5.40 20.75 -17.00
N LEU A 95 -6.09 20.77 -15.86
CA LEU A 95 -7.13 19.78 -15.55
C LEU A 95 -8.51 20.12 -16.15
N GLY A 96 -8.79 21.39 -16.44
CA GLY A 96 -10.05 21.83 -17.04
C GLY A 96 -10.19 21.46 -18.53
N ALA A 97 -9.07 21.22 -19.23
CA ALA A 97 -9.07 20.86 -20.65
C ALA A 97 -9.23 19.35 -20.91
N LEU A 98 -9.16 18.49 -19.88
CA LEU A 98 -9.26 17.04 -20.02
C LEU A 98 -10.70 16.49 -19.83
N PHE A 99 -11.63 17.32 -19.36
CA PHE A 99 -13.04 16.96 -19.14
C PHE A 99 -14.01 17.94 -19.81
N GLY A 100 -13.64 18.48 -20.98
CA GLY A 100 -14.53 19.18 -21.91
C GLY A 100 -15.12 18.24 -22.93
#